data_AF-A0A524LXN4-F1
#
_entry.id   AF-A0A524LXN4-F1
#
_cell.length_a   1.000
_cell.length_b   1.000
_cell.length_c   1.000
_cell.angle_alpha   90.00
_cell.angle_beta   90.00
_cell.angle_gamma   90.00
#
_symmetry.space_group_name_H-M   'P 1'
#
loop_
_entity.id
_entity.type
_entity.pdbx_description
1 polymer ?
#
loop_
_entity_poly.entity_id
_entity_poly.type
_entity_poly.pdbx_seq_one_letter_code
_entity_poly.pdbx_strand_id
1 'polypeptide(L)'
;MVKRLSDRTLDLLKTLSATPGPVGRENLVQDIIKEELGKYCSPISRDKIGNLIATMDGEGKHYVIVAHADEVGFLVSSIDERGFIRAKWNTQGYMPDLRLLPGQWVLVMTDRGFIPGCFAVKTGHIAGVEGKSRIPTYDEIFLDIGLSSREEVEEQGINIGDPIIYAAPVEKVGHNVVRKSMDDRIGLVVMIELAERLSKIPADKRPKVTFVSTVMEELGAKGAAAIAKDLNIDGVIAIDIGLADDHPGTNGEAGVGLGLGPVIVIKDDAMHYSHELVRFILDTAEREKIPVQRAVYHHYLTDGVQFAMQGQKVAVTAIPCRYSHSSFETINLKDVEMTIQLLEKVLLT
;
A
#
# COMPACT_ATOMS: atom_id res chain seq x y z
N MET A 1 -21.28 -8.27 16.49
CA MET A 1 -21.17 -9.17 15.31
C MET A 1 -20.53 -8.34 14.21
N VAL A 2 -19.35 -8.72 13.70
CA VAL A 2 -18.65 -7.94 12.67
C VAL A 2 -19.50 -7.95 11.41
N LYS A 3 -19.76 -6.78 10.82
CA LYS A 3 -20.57 -6.66 9.62
C LYS A 3 -19.79 -7.29 8.46
N ARG A 4 -20.45 -7.87 7.48
CA ARG A 4 -19.74 -8.34 6.29
C ARG A 4 -19.41 -7.13 5.41
N LEU A 5 -18.19 -7.07 4.87
CA LEU A 5 -17.83 -6.09 3.84
C LEU A 5 -18.82 -6.18 2.67
N SER A 6 -19.16 -5.02 2.11
CA SER A 6 -20.06 -4.96 0.97
C SER A 6 -19.39 -5.50 -0.30
N ASP A 7 -20.19 -6.00 -1.25
CA ASP A 7 -19.66 -6.43 -2.55
C ASP A 7 -18.98 -5.26 -3.28
N ARG A 8 -19.52 -4.03 -3.12
CA ARG A 8 -18.89 -2.80 -3.60
C ARG A 8 -17.48 -2.61 -3.05
N THR A 9 -17.27 -2.79 -1.75
CA THR A 9 -15.96 -2.59 -1.11
C THR A 9 -14.94 -3.60 -1.67
N LEU A 10 -15.37 -4.84 -1.91
CA LEU A 10 -14.53 -5.86 -2.53
C LEU A 10 -14.20 -5.53 -4.00
N ASP A 11 -15.17 -5.00 -4.75
CA ASP A 11 -14.94 -4.61 -6.15
C ASP A 11 -14.04 -3.37 -6.25
N LEU A 12 -14.14 -2.43 -5.30
CA LEU A 12 -13.21 -1.31 -5.17
C LEU A 12 -11.79 -1.81 -4.89
N LEU A 13 -11.60 -2.74 -3.94
CA LEU A 13 -10.30 -3.35 -3.66
C LEU A 13 -9.72 -4.01 -4.92
N LYS A 14 -10.52 -4.79 -5.65
CA LYS A 14 -10.08 -5.41 -6.91
C LYS A 14 -9.65 -4.37 -7.94
N THR A 15 -10.40 -3.29 -8.06
CA THR A 15 -10.14 -2.21 -9.02
C THR A 15 -8.84 -1.49 -8.67
N LEU A 16 -8.69 -1.05 -7.41
CA LEU A 16 -7.49 -0.34 -6.94
C LEU A 16 -6.24 -1.20 -7.04
N SER A 17 -6.31 -2.46 -6.61
CA SER A 17 -5.17 -3.38 -6.70
C SER A 17 -4.85 -3.81 -8.15
N ALA A 18 -5.83 -3.83 -9.05
CA ALA A 18 -5.59 -4.02 -10.49
C ALA A 18 -4.91 -2.82 -11.15
N THR A 19 -5.20 -1.62 -10.66
CA THR A 19 -4.81 -0.38 -11.31
C THR A 19 -3.32 -0.16 -11.10
N PRO A 20 -2.55 0.02 -12.19
CA PRO A 20 -1.14 0.38 -12.11
C PRO A 20 -0.96 1.72 -11.41
N GLY A 21 -0.16 1.75 -10.36
CA GLY A 21 0.29 3.01 -9.76
C GLY A 21 1.64 2.86 -9.09
N PRO A 22 2.71 2.51 -9.84
CA PRO A 22 4.04 2.39 -9.26
C PRO A 22 4.53 3.76 -8.76
N VAL A 23 5.50 3.74 -7.85
CA VAL A 23 6.22 4.93 -7.38
C VAL A 23 6.55 5.87 -8.56
N GLY A 24 6.03 7.10 -8.50
CA GLY A 24 6.22 8.16 -9.51
C GLY A 24 5.24 8.16 -10.70
N ARG A 25 4.31 7.18 -10.82
CA ARG A 25 3.24 7.15 -11.84
C ARG A 25 1.88 6.73 -11.25
N GLU A 26 1.49 7.32 -10.13
CA GLU A 26 0.30 6.98 -9.34
C GLU A 26 -1.01 7.57 -9.91
N ASN A 27 -0.94 8.30 -11.03
CA ASN A 27 -2.06 9.09 -11.56
C ASN A 27 -3.36 8.31 -11.77
N LEU A 28 -3.28 7.10 -12.33
CA LEU A 28 -4.45 6.29 -12.61
C LEU A 28 -5.22 5.94 -11.33
N VAL A 29 -4.50 5.67 -10.25
CA VAL A 29 -5.11 5.35 -8.97
C VAL A 29 -5.68 6.61 -8.35
N GLN A 30 -4.90 7.70 -8.35
CA GLN A 30 -5.33 8.98 -7.79
C GLN A 30 -6.61 9.50 -8.47
N ASP A 31 -6.81 9.24 -9.77
CA ASP A 31 -8.04 9.57 -10.48
C ASP A 31 -9.24 8.76 -9.96
N ILE A 32 -9.06 7.47 -9.66
CA ILE A 32 -10.10 6.63 -9.01
C ILE A 32 -10.40 7.14 -7.61
N ILE A 33 -9.38 7.43 -6.80
CA ILE A 33 -9.58 7.96 -5.44
C ILE A 33 -10.32 9.30 -5.49
N LYS A 34 -10.01 10.16 -6.46
CA LYS A 34 -10.70 11.43 -6.67
C LYS A 34 -12.17 11.23 -6.96
N GLU A 35 -12.52 10.29 -7.83
CA GLU A 35 -13.90 9.95 -8.13
C GLU A 35 -14.63 9.41 -6.89
N GLU A 36 -14.03 8.47 -6.16
CA GLU A 36 -14.66 7.84 -5.00
C GLU A 36 -14.82 8.81 -3.81
N LEU A 37 -13.78 9.56 -3.44
CA LEU A 37 -13.84 10.53 -2.34
C LEU A 37 -14.68 11.76 -2.68
N GLY A 38 -14.67 12.20 -3.95
CA GLY A 38 -15.44 13.35 -4.42
C GLY A 38 -16.96 13.19 -4.26
N LYS A 39 -17.45 11.96 -4.08
CA LYS A 39 -18.87 11.67 -3.76
C LYS A 39 -19.27 12.16 -2.37
N TYR A 40 -18.31 12.35 -1.47
CA TYR A 40 -18.55 12.61 -0.04
C TYR A 40 -17.82 13.85 0.49
N CYS A 41 -16.73 14.25 -0.15
CA CYS A 41 -15.83 15.28 0.33
C CYS A 41 -15.80 16.48 -0.62
N SER A 42 -15.73 17.68 -0.05
CA SER A 42 -15.51 18.93 -0.75
C SER A 42 -14.92 19.95 0.23
N PRO A 43 -13.79 20.62 -0.08
CA PRO A 43 -13.08 20.57 -1.35
C PRO A 43 -12.27 19.28 -1.57
N ILE A 44 -11.98 18.99 -2.83
CA ILE A 44 -11.03 17.96 -3.26
C ILE A 44 -10.03 18.57 -4.24
N SER A 45 -8.74 18.32 -4.02
CA SER A 45 -7.67 18.91 -4.80
C SER A 45 -6.50 17.95 -4.95
N ARG A 46 -5.64 18.24 -5.93
CA ARG A 46 -4.40 17.52 -6.15
C ARG A 46 -3.25 18.51 -6.05
N ASP A 47 -2.26 18.22 -5.22
CA ASP A 47 -1.10 19.09 -5.09
C ASP A 47 -0.11 18.89 -6.26
N LYS A 48 1.00 19.64 -6.22
CA LYS A 48 1.97 19.64 -7.32
C LYS A 48 2.80 18.35 -7.40
N ILE A 49 2.98 17.63 -6.30
CA ILE A 49 3.74 16.37 -6.31
C ILE A 49 2.84 15.19 -6.70
N GLY A 50 1.53 15.33 -6.53
CA GLY A 50 0.52 14.38 -7.01
C GLY A 50 -0.40 13.83 -5.92
N ASN A 51 -0.22 14.24 -4.65
CA ASN A 51 -1.10 13.84 -3.55
C ASN A 51 -2.52 14.33 -3.83
N LEU A 52 -3.51 13.50 -3.50
CA LEU A 52 -4.91 13.89 -3.49
C LEU A 52 -5.35 14.20 -2.06
N ILE A 53 -5.96 15.37 -1.89
CA ILE A 53 -6.39 15.90 -0.60
C ILE A 53 -7.89 16.19 -0.69
N ALA A 54 -8.69 15.49 0.11
CA ALA A 54 -10.14 15.62 0.14
C ALA A 54 -10.61 15.94 1.57
N THR A 55 -11.37 17.02 1.76
CA THR A 55 -11.86 17.42 3.08
C THR A 55 -13.36 17.18 3.19
N MET A 56 -13.74 16.56 4.30
CA MET A 56 -15.12 16.47 4.77
C MET A 56 -15.30 17.44 5.94
N ASP A 57 -16.21 18.39 5.77
CA ASP A 57 -16.57 19.32 6.84
C ASP A 57 -17.36 18.63 7.97
N GLY A 58 -17.13 19.14 9.18
CA GLY A 58 -17.77 18.73 10.43
C GLY A 58 -17.41 19.72 11.55
N GLU A 59 -17.94 19.47 12.75
CA GLU A 59 -17.68 20.28 13.95
C GLU A 59 -16.77 19.56 14.95
N GLY A 60 -16.06 20.32 15.78
CA GLY A 60 -15.16 19.78 16.80
C GLY A 60 -13.74 19.51 16.26
N LYS A 61 -13.22 18.31 16.52
CA LYS A 61 -11.84 17.95 16.19
C LYS A 61 -11.61 17.86 14.69
N HIS A 62 -10.39 18.16 14.25
CA HIS A 62 -9.91 17.99 12.88
C HIS A 62 -8.85 16.89 12.82
N TYR A 63 -9.20 15.76 12.17
CA TYR A 63 -8.29 14.65 11.95
C TYR A 63 -7.80 14.60 10.50
N VAL A 64 -6.58 14.10 10.30
CA VAL A 64 -6.07 13.69 8.98
C VAL A 64 -6.01 12.17 8.94
N ILE A 65 -6.56 11.58 7.87
CA ILE A 65 -6.40 10.16 7.55
C ILE A 65 -5.50 10.08 6.33
N VAL A 66 -4.41 9.33 6.42
CA VAL A 66 -3.44 9.17 5.33
C VAL A 66 -3.23 7.71 4.99
N ALA A 67 -3.12 7.41 3.70
CA ALA A 67 -2.85 6.09 3.11
C ALA A 67 -2.19 6.31 1.74
N HIS A 68 -1.34 5.40 1.29
CA HIS A 68 -0.52 5.65 0.10
C HIS A 68 -1.04 5.00 -1.18
N ALA A 69 -0.77 5.67 -2.31
CA ALA A 69 -1.23 5.27 -3.63
C ALA A 69 -0.12 4.78 -4.55
N ASP A 70 1.13 4.76 -4.12
CA ASP A 70 2.14 4.05 -4.84
C ASP A 70 2.07 2.53 -4.59
N GLU A 71 2.84 1.79 -5.38
CA GLU A 71 3.12 0.40 -5.15
C GLU A 71 4.58 0.15 -5.54
N VAL A 72 5.19 -0.84 -4.88
CA VAL A 72 6.51 -1.31 -5.26
C VAL A 72 6.55 -1.90 -6.67
N GLY A 73 7.71 -1.83 -7.30
CA GLY A 73 7.93 -2.38 -8.63
C GLY A 73 9.37 -2.17 -9.10
N PHE A 74 9.54 -2.08 -10.41
CA PHE A 74 10.84 -1.89 -11.01
C PHE A 74 10.80 -0.86 -12.11
N LEU A 75 11.98 -0.43 -12.56
CA LEU A 75 12.17 0.42 -13.73
C LEU A 75 13.01 -0.34 -14.75
N VAL A 76 12.69 -0.21 -16.03
CA VAL A 76 13.57 -0.63 -17.13
C VAL A 76 14.90 0.10 -16.98
N SER A 77 15.99 -0.65 -16.87
CA SER A 77 17.33 -0.11 -16.64
C SER A 77 18.27 -0.27 -17.82
N SER A 78 18.05 -1.32 -18.63
CA SER A 78 18.72 -1.52 -19.91
C SER A 78 17.95 -2.54 -20.74
N ILE A 79 18.15 -2.47 -22.05
CA ILE A 79 17.68 -3.44 -23.06
C ILE A 79 18.94 -3.98 -23.73
N ASP A 80 19.10 -5.30 -23.79
CA ASP A 80 20.23 -5.92 -24.49
C ASP A 80 19.94 -6.14 -25.99
N GLU A 81 20.98 -6.38 -26.78
CA GLU A 81 20.87 -6.55 -28.24
C GLU A 81 19.98 -7.74 -28.67
N ARG A 82 19.64 -8.63 -27.74
CA ARG A 82 18.78 -9.81 -27.98
C ARG A 82 17.34 -9.57 -27.54
N GLY A 83 17.01 -8.37 -27.06
CA GLY A 83 15.66 -8.00 -26.62
C GLY A 83 15.35 -8.31 -25.14
N PHE A 84 16.33 -8.72 -24.34
CA PHE A 84 16.10 -8.94 -22.90
C PHE A 84 16.23 -7.64 -22.12
N ILE A 85 15.36 -7.47 -21.12
CA ILE A 85 15.30 -6.25 -20.31
C ILE A 85 15.92 -6.51 -18.94
N ARG A 86 16.70 -5.56 -18.44
CA ARG A 86 17.12 -5.52 -17.03
C ARG A 86 16.24 -4.55 -16.26
N ALA A 87 15.82 -4.95 -15.07
CA ALA A 87 14.99 -4.16 -14.18
C ALA A 87 15.83 -3.63 -13.00
N LYS A 88 15.50 -2.44 -12.48
CA LYS A 88 16.01 -1.91 -11.19
C LYS A 88 14.86 -1.66 -10.24
N TRP A 89 15.01 -1.98 -8.95
CA TRP A 89 13.98 -1.71 -7.94
C TRP A 89 13.66 -0.21 -7.88
N ASN A 90 12.38 0.15 -7.83
CA ASN A 90 11.92 1.54 -7.96
C ASN A 90 11.75 2.29 -6.61
N THR A 91 12.01 1.63 -5.48
CA THR A 91 11.76 2.18 -4.13
C THR A 91 13.04 2.58 -3.39
N GLN A 92 12.90 3.30 -2.28
CA GLN A 92 14.00 3.63 -1.37
C GLN A 92 14.08 2.54 -0.29
N GLY A 93 15.13 1.71 -0.30
CA GLY A 93 15.31 0.74 0.79
C GLY A 93 16.07 -0.52 0.39
N TYR A 94 15.71 -1.61 1.06
CA TYR A 94 16.31 -2.92 0.84
C TYR A 94 15.92 -3.46 -0.54
N MET A 95 16.85 -4.16 -1.18
CA MET A 95 16.57 -4.88 -2.42
C MET A 95 15.38 -5.84 -2.22
N PRO A 96 14.54 -6.04 -3.26
CA PRO A 96 13.46 -7.00 -3.17
C PRO A 96 14.04 -8.40 -2.92
N ASP A 97 13.24 -9.25 -2.30
CA ASP A 97 13.61 -10.65 -2.13
C ASP A 97 13.68 -11.35 -3.50
N LEU A 98 14.90 -11.53 -3.99
CA LEU A 98 15.17 -12.10 -5.32
C LEU A 98 14.66 -13.54 -5.47
N ARG A 99 14.34 -14.24 -4.38
CA ARG A 99 13.71 -15.58 -4.42
C ARG A 99 12.31 -15.52 -5.02
N LEU A 100 11.64 -14.38 -4.92
CA LEU A 100 10.24 -14.24 -5.29
C LEU A 100 10.02 -13.83 -6.75
N LEU A 101 11.07 -13.40 -7.46
CA LEU A 101 10.96 -12.82 -8.80
C LEU A 101 10.86 -13.85 -9.94
N PRO A 102 11.69 -14.91 -10.01
CA PRO A 102 11.66 -15.83 -11.15
C PRO A 102 10.27 -16.47 -11.34
N GLY A 103 9.74 -16.39 -12.56
CA GLY A 103 8.42 -16.90 -12.92
C GLY A 103 7.26 -15.93 -12.64
N GLN A 104 7.53 -14.74 -12.11
CA GLN A 104 6.50 -13.73 -11.91
C GLN A 104 6.15 -13.03 -13.22
N TRP A 105 4.85 -12.97 -13.49
CA TRP A 105 4.30 -12.16 -14.56
C TRP A 105 4.32 -10.68 -14.17
N VAL A 106 4.67 -9.84 -15.13
CA VAL A 106 4.73 -8.39 -14.98
C VAL A 106 4.14 -7.67 -16.19
N LEU A 107 3.84 -6.39 -16.03
CA LEU A 107 3.51 -5.47 -17.11
C LEU A 107 4.56 -4.36 -17.14
N VAL A 108 5.13 -4.11 -18.32
CA VAL A 108 5.91 -2.88 -18.61
C VAL A 108 4.92 -1.79 -18.99
N MET A 109 4.93 -0.68 -18.25
CA MET A 109 4.05 0.46 -18.45
C MET A 109 4.75 1.50 -19.34
N THR A 110 4.36 1.51 -20.61
CA THR A 110 4.83 2.50 -21.60
C THR A 110 3.78 3.60 -21.78
N ASP A 111 4.13 4.66 -22.52
CA ASP A 111 3.16 5.69 -22.91
C ASP A 111 2.11 5.20 -23.93
N ARG A 112 2.35 4.04 -24.57
CA ARG A 112 1.45 3.43 -25.55
C ARG A 112 0.54 2.34 -24.96
N GLY A 113 0.78 1.94 -23.71
CA GLY A 113 0.03 0.89 -23.03
C GLY A 113 0.93 -0.06 -22.26
N PHE A 114 0.36 -1.21 -21.91
CA PHE A 114 0.99 -2.22 -21.06
C PHE A 114 1.47 -3.41 -21.87
N ILE A 115 2.73 -3.79 -21.69
CA ILE A 115 3.35 -4.91 -22.40
C ILE A 115 3.62 -6.03 -21.40
N PRO A 116 3.04 -7.23 -21.58
CA PRO A 116 3.27 -8.34 -20.66
C PRO A 116 4.69 -8.87 -20.78
N GLY A 117 5.22 -9.32 -19.65
CA GLY A 117 6.51 -10.01 -19.58
C GLY A 117 6.59 -10.93 -18.38
N CYS A 118 7.71 -11.65 -18.29
CA CYS A 118 7.98 -12.56 -17.19
C CYS A 118 9.42 -12.40 -16.70
N PHE A 119 9.59 -12.31 -15.39
CA PHE A 119 10.92 -12.41 -14.79
C PHE A 119 11.47 -13.82 -14.96
N ALA A 120 12.69 -13.91 -15.46
CA ALA A 120 13.36 -15.17 -15.77
C ALA A 120 14.80 -15.20 -15.25
N VAL A 121 15.31 -16.41 -15.11
CA VAL A 121 16.70 -16.73 -14.76
C VAL A 121 17.14 -17.95 -15.57
N LYS A 122 18.45 -18.21 -15.62
CA LYS A 122 18.95 -19.48 -16.17
C LYS A 122 18.37 -20.64 -15.37
N THR A 123 17.72 -21.59 -16.05
CA THR A 123 17.07 -22.74 -15.42
C THR A 123 17.97 -23.98 -15.41
N GLY A 124 17.56 -25.00 -14.67
CA GLY A 124 18.45 -26.02 -14.13
C GLY A 124 19.42 -26.71 -15.11
N HIS A 125 19.00 -27.12 -16.31
CA HIS A 125 19.92 -27.79 -17.24
C HIS A 125 21.02 -26.87 -17.77
N ILE A 126 20.79 -25.55 -17.77
CA ILE A 126 21.72 -24.53 -18.24
C ILE A 126 22.52 -23.94 -17.07
N ALA A 127 21.91 -23.79 -15.89
CA ALA A 127 22.51 -23.18 -14.71
C ALA A 127 23.59 -24.05 -14.02
N GLY A 128 23.65 -25.35 -14.31
CA GLY A 128 24.56 -26.28 -13.64
C GLY A 128 24.18 -26.53 -12.17
N VAL A 129 25.04 -27.22 -11.42
CA VAL A 129 24.77 -27.57 -10.02
C VAL A 129 24.84 -26.35 -9.11
N GLU A 130 25.86 -25.50 -9.29
CA GLU A 130 26.09 -24.31 -8.47
C GLU A 130 24.98 -23.27 -8.62
N GLY A 131 24.52 -23.00 -9.85
CA GLY A 131 23.44 -22.05 -10.10
C GLY A 131 22.09 -22.48 -9.52
N LYS A 132 21.87 -23.79 -9.30
CA LYS A 132 20.63 -24.32 -8.68
C LYS A 132 20.60 -24.17 -7.17
N SER A 133 21.76 -24.16 -6.51
CA SER A 133 21.84 -24.24 -5.05
C SER A 133 21.80 -22.89 -4.33
N ARG A 134 21.66 -21.78 -5.07
CA ARG A 134 21.70 -20.43 -4.49
C ARG A 134 20.58 -19.54 -5.03
N ILE A 135 20.37 -18.44 -4.31
CA ILE A 135 19.53 -17.34 -4.76
C ILE A 135 20.19 -16.70 -6.00
N PRO A 136 19.44 -16.42 -7.08
CA PRO A 136 19.98 -15.71 -8.24
C PRO A 136 20.47 -14.32 -7.83
N THR A 137 21.56 -13.87 -8.44
CA THR A 137 21.99 -12.47 -8.28
C THR A 137 21.10 -11.56 -9.13
N TYR A 138 21.15 -10.26 -8.84
CA TYR A 138 20.38 -9.27 -9.59
C TYR A 138 20.70 -9.30 -11.10
N ASP A 139 21.98 -9.47 -11.45
CA ASP A 139 22.45 -9.55 -12.84
C ASP A 139 22.05 -10.86 -13.55
N GLU A 140 21.55 -11.85 -12.82
CA GLU A 140 21.05 -13.10 -13.39
C GLU A 140 19.56 -13.05 -13.68
N ILE A 141 18.84 -12.11 -13.07
CA ILE A 141 17.42 -11.88 -13.30
C ILE A 141 17.25 -10.94 -14.48
N PHE A 142 16.42 -11.33 -15.43
CA PHE A 142 16.06 -10.51 -16.58
C PHE A 142 14.56 -10.63 -16.83
N LEU A 143 14.02 -9.65 -17.56
CA LEU A 143 12.65 -9.64 -18.02
C LEU A 143 12.64 -10.08 -19.49
N ASP A 144 11.82 -11.09 -19.78
CA ASP A 144 11.55 -11.59 -21.12
C ASP A 144 10.13 -11.16 -21.53
N ILE A 145 10.02 -10.49 -22.68
CA ILE A 145 8.76 -10.06 -23.28
C ILE A 145 8.49 -10.75 -24.64
N GLY A 146 9.29 -11.75 -25.00
CA GLY A 146 9.10 -12.55 -26.22
C GLY A 146 9.56 -11.89 -27.52
N LEU A 147 10.39 -10.86 -27.46
CA LEU A 147 10.96 -10.15 -28.62
C LEU A 147 12.44 -10.54 -28.84
N SER A 148 12.92 -10.38 -30.07
CA SER A 148 14.18 -10.99 -30.51
C SER A 148 15.35 -10.03 -30.70
N SER A 149 15.14 -8.72 -30.52
CA SER A 149 16.17 -7.70 -30.68
C SER A 149 15.88 -6.46 -29.84
N ARG A 150 16.89 -5.62 -29.61
CA ARG A 150 16.69 -4.30 -28.97
C ARG A 150 15.68 -3.47 -29.77
N GLU A 151 15.81 -3.48 -31.10
CA GLU A 151 14.98 -2.68 -32.00
C GLU A 151 13.50 -3.06 -31.86
N GLU A 152 13.17 -4.35 -31.83
CA GLU A 152 11.78 -4.82 -31.61
C GLU A 152 11.21 -4.33 -30.27
N VAL A 153 12.03 -4.32 -29.20
CA VAL A 153 11.62 -3.83 -27.87
C VAL A 153 11.34 -2.33 -27.90
N GLU A 154 12.24 -1.56 -28.49
CA GLU A 154 12.11 -0.10 -28.62
C GLU A 154 10.92 0.29 -29.53
N GLU A 155 10.62 -0.51 -30.56
CA GLU A 155 9.45 -0.33 -31.43
C GLU A 155 8.13 -0.43 -30.67
N GLN A 156 8.06 -1.24 -29.60
CA GLN A 156 6.89 -1.27 -28.71
C GLN A 156 6.75 0.01 -27.86
N GLY A 157 7.75 0.89 -27.87
CA GLY A 157 7.77 2.13 -27.09
C GLY A 157 8.33 1.96 -25.69
N ILE A 158 9.06 0.87 -25.41
CA ILE A 158 9.72 0.65 -24.13
C ILE A 158 11.00 1.49 -24.06
N ASN A 159 11.15 2.26 -22.98
CA ASN A 159 12.30 3.12 -22.73
C ASN A 159 12.94 2.81 -21.35
N ILE A 160 14.21 3.19 -21.20
CA ILE A 160 14.85 3.23 -19.88
C ILE A 160 14.04 4.17 -18.97
N GLY A 161 13.69 3.69 -17.78
CA GLY A 161 12.84 4.40 -16.83
C GLY A 161 11.36 4.01 -16.86
N ASP A 162 10.91 3.23 -17.85
CA ASP A 162 9.53 2.75 -17.86
C ASP A 162 9.28 1.81 -16.67
N PRO A 163 8.17 1.98 -15.92
CA PRO A 163 7.87 1.10 -14.81
C PRO A 163 7.52 -0.32 -15.23
N ILE A 164 7.86 -1.26 -14.36
CA ILE A 164 7.51 -2.68 -14.45
C ILE A 164 6.79 -3.03 -13.15
N ILE A 165 5.55 -3.48 -13.27
CA ILE A 165 4.69 -3.83 -12.13
C ILE A 165 4.32 -5.30 -12.18
N TYR A 166 4.01 -5.90 -11.03
CA TYR A 166 3.49 -7.26 -10.99
C TYR A 166 2.15 -7.37 -11.73
N ALA A 167 1.90 -8.52 -12.35
CA ALA A 167 0.70 -8.81 -13.14
C ALA A 167 -0.09 -9.99 -12.55
N ALA A 168 -0.35 -9.96 -11.24
CA ALA A 168 -1.12 -10.99 -10.55
C ALA A 168 -2.64 -10.69 -10.54
N PRO A 169 -3.51 -11.70 -10.70
CA PRO A 169 -4.97 -11.53 -10.54
C PRO A 169 -5.37 -11.34 -9.05
N VAL A 170 -6.56 -10.77 -8.77
CA VAL A 170 -7.15 -10.87 -7.41
C VAL A 170 -7.76 -12.25 -7.33
N GLU A 171 -7.38 -12.98 -6.29
CA GLU A 171 -8.05 -14.21 -5.95
C GLU A 171 -8.57 -14.18 -4.51
N LYS A 172 -9.81 -14.66 -4.36
CA LYS A 172 -10.32 -14.99 -3.04
C LYS A 172 -9.85 -16.38 -2.67
N VAL A 173 -9.04 -16.47 -1.63
CA VAL A 173 -8.49 -17.73 -1.13
C VAL A 173 -9.07 -17.99 0.27
N GLY A 174 -10.14 -18.78 0.31
CA GLY A 174 -10.90 -19.03 1.55
C GLY A 174 -11.49 -17.73 2.11
N HIS A 175 -11.04 -17.32 3.30
CA HIS A 175 -11.44 -16.07 3.96
C HIS A 175 -10.55 -14.88 3.60
N ASN A 176 -9.47 -15.11 2.86
CA ASN A 176 -8.48 -14.12 2.53
C ASN A 176 -8.64 -13.62 1.09
N VAL A 177 -8.00 -12.50 0.80
CA VAL A 177 -7.80 -11.99 -0.55
C VAL A 177 -6.31 -11.91 -0.81
N VAL A 178 -5.90 -12.37 -1.99
CA VAL A 178 -4.50 -12.44 -2.42
C VAL A 178 -4.32 -11.64 -3.70
N ARG A 179 -3.38 -10.68 -3.70
CA ARG A 179 -2.91 -9.95 -4.90
C ARG A 179 -1.68 -9.07 -4.56
N LYS A 180 -1.05 -8.48 -5.58
CA LYS A 180 -0.15 -7.33 -5.44
C LYS A 180 -0.83 -6.11 -4.79
N SER A 181 -0.02 -5.24 -4.22
CA SER A 181 -0.43 -3.90 -3.79
C SER A 181 -1.59 -3.92 -2.79
N MET A 182 -1.66 -4.89 -1.89
CA MET A 182 -2.43 -4.66 -0.67
C MET A 182 -1.82 -3.49 0.09
N ASP A 183 -0.49 -3.43 0.09
CA ASP A 183 0.31 -2.26 0.44
C ASP A 183 0.22 -1.17 -0.66
N ASP A 184 -0.40 0.00 -0.42
CA ASP A 184 -1.41 0.29 0.62
C ASP A 184 -2.78 0.58 -0.02
N ARG A 185 -3.11 -0.15 -1.10
CA ARG A 185 -4.45 -0.05 -1.70
C ARG A 185 -5.53 -0.41 -0.69
N ILE A 186 -5.24 -1.27 0.29
CA ILE A 186 -6.21 -1.59 1.32
C ILE A 186 -6.46 -0.40 2.26
N GLY A 187 -5.44 0.41 2.59
CA GLY A 187 -5.61 1.66 3.32
C GLY A 187 -6.50 2.65 2.57
N LEU A 188 -6.33 2.78 1.26
CA LEU A 188 -7.21 3.60 0.41
C LEU A 188 -8.66 3.11 0.42
N VAL A 189 -8.90 1.79 0.41
CA VAL A 189 -10.24 1.21 0.53
C VAL A 189 -10.87 1.57 1.89
N VAL A 190 -10.10 1.40 2.98
CA VAL A 190 -10.56 1.76 4.33
C VAL A 190 -10.90 3.26 4.40
N MET A 191 -10.06 4.12 3.81
CA MET A 191 -10.25 5.56 3.73
C MET A 191 -11.55 5.94 3.01
N ILE A 192 -11.82 5.35 1.85
CA ILE A 192 -13.03 5.62 1.06
C ILE A 192 -14.29 5.15 1.80
N GLU A 193 -14.24 3.97 2.43
CA GLU A 193 -15.36 3.44 3.20
C GLU A 193 -15.63 4.30 4.45
N LEU A 194 -14.59 4.78 5.13
CA LEU A 194 -14.71 5.74 6.23
C LEU A 194 -15.41 7.03 5.79
N ALA A 195 -14.98 7.61 4.67
CA ALA A 195 -15.62 8.79 4.10
C ALA A 195 -17.11 8.53 3.80
N GLU A 196 -17.44 7.39 3.19
CA GLU A 196 -18.84 7.04 2.94
C GLU A 196 -19.65 6.95 4.25
N ARG A 197 -19.15 6.25 5.26
CA ARG A 197 -19.87 6.05 6.53
C ARG A 197 -20.08 7.36 7.27
N LEU A 198 -19.04 8.19 7.37
CA LEU A 198 -19.13 9.50 8.02
C LEU A 198 -20.03 10.47 7.25
N SER A 199 -20.12 10.37 5.93
CA SER A 199 -21.01 11.22 5.12
C SER A 199 -22.49 11.07 5.48
N LYS A 200 -22.87 9.90 6.03
CA LYS A 200 -24.24 9.58 6.46
C LYS A 200 -24.56 10.17 7.84
N ILE A 201 -23.57 10.71 8.55
CA ILE A 201 -23.73 11.40 9.82
C ILE A 201 -23.88 12.91 9.56
N PRO A 202 -24.83 13.61 10.21
CA PRO A 202 -24.95 15.07 10.10
C PRO A 202 -23.64 15.80 10.44
N ALA A 203 -23.38 16.93 9.76
CA ALA A 203 -22.12 17.67 9.89
C ALA A 203 -21.86 18.17 11.33
N ASP A 204 -22.91 18.52 12.08
CA ASP A 204 -22.87 18.94 13.49
C ASP A 204 -22.58 17.77 14.45
N LYS A 205 -22.53 16.53 13.96
CA LYS A 205 -22.35 15.30 14.74
C LYS A 205 -21.18 14.45 14.29
N ARG A 206 -20.31 15.00 13.45
CA ARG A 206 -19.10 14.34 12.96
C ARG A 206 -17.92 15.31 13.02
N PRO A 207 -16.68 14.81 13.17
CA PRO A 207 -15.50 15.65 13.11
C PRO A 207 -15.27 16.20 11.71
N LYS A 208 -14.42 17.22 11.61
CA LYS A 208 -13.79 17.56 10.35
C LYS A 208 -12.71 16.52 10.03
N VAL A 209 -12.69 16.00 8.80
CA VAL A 209 -11.69 15.00 8.39
C VAL A 209 -11.08 15.40 7.06
N THR A 210 -9.76 15.40 7.00
CA THR A 210 -9.02 15.49 5.73
C THR A 210 -8.45 14.12 5.38
N PHE A 211 -8.93 13.56 4.28
CA PHE A 211 -8.44 12.32 3.70
C PHE A 211 -7.33 12.67 2.70
N VAL A 212 -6.16 12.04 2.85
CA VAL A 212 -4.99 12.28 2.02
C VAL A 212 -4.53 10.97 1.42
N SER A 213 -4.65 10.84 0.10
CA SER A 213 -4.01 9.76 -0.65
C SER A 213 -2.65 10.26 -1.14
N THR A 214 -1.58 9.75 -0.54
CA THR A 214 -0.21 10.17 -0.81
C THR A 214 0.39 9.47 -2.02
N VAL A 215 1.50 10.01 -2.51
CA VAL A 215 2.34 9.41 -3.54
C VAL A 215 3.76 9.20 -3.02
N MET A 216 4.51 8.27 -3.60
CA MET A 216 5.91 8.01 -3.27
C MET A 216 6.18 7.77 -1.77
N GLU A 217 5.32 7.01 -1.10
CA GLU A 217 5.57 6.47 0.24
C GLU A 217 6.77 5.53 0.23
N GLU A 218 6.79 4.61 -0.73
CA GLU A 218 7.83 3.57 -0.86
C GLU A 218 9.19 4.18 -1.21
N LEU A 219 9.22 5.44 -1.65
CA LEU A 219 10.42 6.25 -1.80
C LEU A 219 10.72 7.08 -0.55
N GLY A 220 10.35 6.60 0.63
CA GLY A 220 10.54 7.26 1.92
C GLY A 220 9.62 8.46 2.14
N ALA A 221 8.31 8.24 2.04
CA ALA A 221 7.22 9.15 2.41
C ALA A 221 7.31 10.55 1.76
N LYS A 222 7.67 10.64 0.47
CA LYS A 222 7.88 11.95 -0.17
C LYS A 222 6.58 12.73 -0.35
N GLY A 223 5.47 12.03 -0.62
CA GLY A 223 4.14 12.62 -0.69
C GLY A 223 3.71 13.23 0.64
N ALA A 224 3.79 12.47 1.74
CA ALA A 224 3.46 13.00 3.06
C ALA A 224 4.36 14.18 3.47
N ALA A 225 5.65 14.15 3.15
CA ALA A 225 6.57 15.26 3.43
C ALA A 225 6.14 16.58 2.77
N ALA A 226 5.48 16.52 1.61
CA ALA A 226 5.00 17.70 0.89
C ALA A 226 3.80 18.37 1.56
N ILE A 227 2.95 17.61 2.26
CA ILE A 227 1.68 18.09 2.84
C ILE A 227 1.69 18.22 4.37
N ALA A 228 2.66 17.59 5.06
CA ALA A 228 2.73 17.55 6.52
C ALA A 228 2.91 18.92 7.22
N LYS A 229 3.26 19.98 6.47
CA LYS A 229 3.65 21.28 7.03
C LYS A 229 2.45 22.14 7.41
N ASP A 230 2.59 22.87 8.52
CA ASP A 230 1.68 23.94 8.96
C ASP A 230 0.19 23.53 9.07
N LEU A 231 -0.08 22.26 9.43
CA LEU A 231 -1.43 21.76 9.66
C LEU A 231 -1.89 22.09 11.09
N ASN A 232 -3.03 22.78 11.20
CA ASN A 232 -3.73 22.95 12.47
C ASN A 232 -4.77 21.84 12.65
N ILE A 233 -4.34 20.72 13.23
CA ILE A 233 -5.12 19.49 13.36
C ILE A 233 -4.94 18.87 14.77
N ASP A 234 -5.89 18.04 15.17
CA ASP A 234 -5.86 17.36 16.47
C ASP A 234 -5.07 16.04 16.44
N GLY A 235 -4.96 15.42 15.26
CA GLY A 235 -4.16 14.21 15.07
C GLY A 235 -4.20 13.66 13.65
N VAL A 236 -3.22 12.81 13.38
CA VAL A 236 -3.09 12.04 12.13
C VAL A 236 -3.22 10.56 12.45
N ILE A 237 -4.05 9.88 11.67
CA ILE A 237 -4.11 8.42 11.65
C ILE A 237 -3.57 7.97 10.29
N ALA A 238 -2.38 7.42 10.30
CA ALA A 238 -1.82 6.74 9.15
C ALA A 238 -2.38 5.32 9.09
N ILE A 239 -2.91 4.96 7.92
CA ILE A 239 -3.37 3.62 7.60
C ILE A 239 -2.32 3.00 6.69
N ASP A 240 -2.01 1.75 6.95
CA ASP A 240 -0.95 1.00 6.27
C ASP A 240 -1.23 -0.51 6.42
N ILE A 241 -0.35 -1.38 5.95
CA ILE A 241 -0.37 -2.80 6.24
C ILE A 241 0.49 -3.19 7.44
N GLY A 242 0.02 -4.13 8.25
CA GLY A 242 0.80 -4.69 9.35
C GLY A 242 1.49 -5.96 8.92
N LEU A 243 2.81 -6.06 9.09
CA LEU A 243 3.57 -7.27 8.78
C LEU A 243 3.09 -8.43 9.65
N ALA A 244 2.36 -9.38 9.04
CA ALA A 244 1.85 -10.58 9.69
C ALA A 244 2.84 -11.74 9.54
N ASP A 245 3.13 -12.39 10.65
CA ASP A 245 4.15 -13.43 10.79
C ASP A 245 3.54 -14.75 11.31
N ASP A 246 2.26 -14.98 11.04
CA ASP A 246 1.49 -16.17 11.40
C ASP A 246 1.56 -17.29 10.34
N HIS A 247 2.76 -17.50 9.77
CA HIS A 247 3.03 -18.50 8.73
C HIS A 247 4.32 -19.28 9.01
N PRO A 248 4.52 -20.47 8.41
CA PRO A 248 5.73 -21.26 8.65
C PRO A 248 7.01 -20.47 8.35
N GLY A 249 8.05 -20.70 9.16
CA GLY A 249 9.37 -20.07 9.00
C GLY A 249 9.60 -18.81 9.84
N THR A 250 8.62 -18.39 10.63
CA THR A 250 8.70 -17.26 11.59
C THR A 250 8.66 -17.80 13.03
N ASN A 251 9.07 -16.97 14.00
CA ASN A 251 8.94 -17.27 15.43
C ASN A 251 7.88 -16.42 16.14
N GLY A 252 7.06 -15.67 15.39
CA GLY A 252 6.10 -14.73 15.97
C GLY A 252 6.79 -13.47 16.50
N GLU A 253 7.87 -13.04 15.85
CA GLU A 253 8.66 -11.86 16.19
C GLU A 253 7.81 -10.58 16.28
N ALA A 254 6.86 -10.40 15.36
CA ALA A 254 5.88 -9.33 15.37
C ALA A 254 4.62 -9.67 16.18
N GLY A 255 4.26 -10.96 16.24
CA GLY A 255 3.09 -11.44 16.97
C GLY A 255 1.77 -10.97 16.33
N VAL A 256 1.76 -10.83 15.00
CA VAL A 256 0.63 -10.32 14.22
C VAL A 256 0.10 -11.40 13.30
N GLY A 257 -1.21 -11.66 13.37
CA GLY A 257 -1.87 -12.66 12.56
C GLY A 257 -3.10 -12.15 11.82
N LEU A 258 -3.46 -12.85 10.76
CA LEU A 258 -4.66 -12.58 9.97
C LEU A 258 -5.93 -13.01 10.72
N GLY A 259 -6.99 -12.21 10.60
CA GLY A 259 -8.32 -12.44 11.19
C GLY A 259 -8.45 -12.08 12.67
N LEU A 260 -7.38 -11.55 13.28
CA LEU A 260 -7.28 -11.27 14.71
C LEU A 260 -7.57 -9.80 15.09
N GLY A 261 -7.79 -8.90 14.12
CA GLY A 261 -8.03 -7.48 14.39
C GLY A 261 -7.03 -6.55 13.69
N PRO A 262 -7.35 -5.25 13.55
CA PRO A 262 -6.38 -4.23 13.17
C PRO A 262 -5.17 -4.23 14.10
N VAL A 263 -4.03 -3.83 13.56
CA VAL A 263 -2.77 -3.66 14.28
C VAL A 263 -2.61 -2.19 14.67
N ILE A 264 -2.38 -1.92 15.95
CA ILE A 264 -1.98 -0.59 16.41
C ILE A 264 -0.46 -0.61 16.59
N VAL A 265 0.24 0.08 15.71
CA VAL A 265 1.71 0.13 15.74
C VAL A 265 2.14 1.12 16.82
N ILE A 266 2.90 0.63 17.79
CA ILE A 266 3.35 1.42 18.95
C ILE A 266 4.63 2.17 18.63
N LYS A 267 5.53 1.51 17.88
CA LYS A 267 6.85 2.02 17.47
C LYS A 267 7.29 1.28 16.22
N ASP A 268 8.01 1.97 15.36
CA ASP A 268 8.81 1.41 14.28
C ASP A 268 10.22 2.03 14.27
N ASP A 269 11.04 1.78 13.25
CA ASP A 269 12.43 2.26 13.22
C ASP A 269 12.56 3.77 13.09
N ALA A 270 11.51 4.46 12.63
CA ALA A 270 11.53 5.90 12.51
C ALA A 270 11.18 6.58 13.84
N MET A 271 10.18 6.09 14.59
CA MET A 271 9.75 6.73 15.84
C MET A 271 8.85 5.90 16.76
N HIS A 272 8.63 6.45 17.96
CA HIS A 272 7.50 6.07 18.82
C HIS A 272 6.29 6.94 18.47
N TYR A 273 5.14 6.32 18.24
CA TYR A 273 3.90 7.03 17.94
C TYR A 273 3.30 7.71 19.18
N SER A 274 2.40 8.68 18.97
CA SER A 274 1.82 9.49 20.03
C SER A 274 1.09 8.61 21.05
N HIS A 275 1.63 8.55 22.27
CA HIS A 275 1.07 7.72 23.33
C HIS A 275 -0.39 8.06 23.64
N GLU A 276 -0.73 9.36 23.64
CA GLU A 276 -2.11 9.83 23.89
C GLU A 276 -3.08 9.35 22.81
N LEU A 277 -2.73 9.52 21.53
CA LEU A 277 -3.61 9.12 20.42
C LEU A 277 -3.72 7.60 20.30
N VAL A 278 -2.60 6.89 20.49
CA VAL A 278 -2.59 5.42 20.56
C VAL A 278 -3.48 4.92 21.71
N ARG A 279 -3.37 5.50 22.90
CA ARG A 279 -4.20 5.10 24.04
C ARG A 279 -5.68 5.37 23.78
N PHE A 280 -6.02 6.52 23.18
CA PHE A 280 -7.39 6.84 22.78
C PHE A 280 -7.99 5.81 21.82
N ILE A 281 -7.22 5.34 20.83
CA ILE A 281 -7.66 4.29 19.90
C ILE A 281 -7.87 2.97 20.64
N LEU A 282 -6.93 2.57 21.51
CA LEU A 282 -7.02 1.34 22.30
C LEU A 282 -8.21 1.35 23.27
N ASP A 283 -8.47 2.48 23.95
CA ASP A 283 -9.63 2.66 24.83
C ASP A 283 -10.94 2.57 24.07
N THR A 284 -10.99 3.15 22.87
CA THR A 284 -12.14 3.05 21.98
C THR A 284 -12.37 1.60 21.55
N ALA A 285 -11.32 0.88 21.17
CA ALA A 285 -11.41 -0.53 20.82
C ALA A 285 -11.96 -1.39 21.99
N GLU A 286 -11.48 -1.16 23.21
CA GLU A 286 -11.93 -1.85 24.42
C GLU A 286 -13.42 -1.58 24.68
N ARG A 287 -13.84 -0.31 24.64
CA ARG A 287 -15.23 0.10 24.86
C ARG A 287 -16.19 -0.49 23.82
N GLU A 288 -15.79 -0.49 22.56
CA GLU A 288 -16.58 -1.01 21.44
C GLU A 288 -16.42 -2.53 21.26
N LYS A 289 -15.57 -3.18 22.06
CA LYS A 289 -15.26 -4.62 22.03
C LYS A 289 -14.74 -5.08 20.66
N ILE A 290 -13.90 -4.27 20.04
CA ILE A 290 -13.21 -4.58 18.79
C ILE A 290 -11.83 -5.15 19.15
N PRO A 291 -11.50 -6.40 18.76
CA PRO A 291 -10.18 -6.96 19.02
C PRO A 291 -9.12 -6.20 18.22
N VAL A 292 -7.98 -5.94 18.85
CA VAL A 292 -6.84 -5.25 18.23
C VAL A 292 -5.55 -5.97 18.59
N GLN A 293 -4.57 -5.88 17.71
CA GLN A 293 -3.21 -6.37 17.90
C GLN A 293 -2.30 -5.17 18.17
N ARG A 294 -1.22 -5.36 18.92
CA ARG A 294 -0.22 -4.31 19.15
C ARG A 294 1.09 -4.79 18.55
N ALA A 295 1.73 -3.95 17.76
CA ALA A 295 3.00 -4.29 17.12
C ALA A 295 4.10 -3.27 17.46
N VAL A 296 5.31 -3.79 17.53
CA VAL A 296 6.55 -3.01 17.50
C VAL A 296 7.35 -3.54 16.33
N TYR A 297 7.54 -2.71 15.31
CA TYR A 297 8.21 -3.12 14.09
C TYR A 297 9.66 -2.65 14.01
N HIS A 298 10.42 -3.39 13.22
CA HIS A 298 11.74 -3.05 12.70
C HIS A 298 11.67 -3.09 11.17
N HIS A 299 12.49 -2.30 10.48
CA HIS A 299 12.50 -2.17 9.03
C HIS A 299 11.14 -1.81 8.44
N TYR A 300 10.42 -0.94 9.13
CA TYR A 300 9.08 -0.49 8.80
C TYR A 300 9.02 1.03 8.95
N LEU A 301 8.32 1.70 8.03
CA LEU A 301 8.11 3.13 7.97
C LEU A 301 6.74 3.37 7.37
N THR A 302 6.10 4.48 7.72
CA THR A 302 4.83 4.90 7.12
C THR A 302 4.88 6.40 6.82
N ASP A 303 3.92 6.89 6.05
CA ASP A 303 3.68 8.33 5.85
C ASP A 303 3.54 9.11 7.16
N GLY A 304 3.06 8.46 8.23
CA GLY A 304 2.88 9.05 9.55
C GLY A 304 4.15 9.71 10.11
N VAL A 305 5.32 9.20 9.73
CA VAL A 305 6.63 9.74 10.13
C VAL A 305 6.77 11.21 9.74
N GLN A 306 6.37 11.59 8.54
CA GLN A 306 6.56 12.96 8.05
C GLN A 306 5.70 13.95 8.81
N PHE A 307 4.48 13.56 9.18
CA PHE A 307 3.60 14.40 10.00
C PHE A 307 4.15 14.57 11.42
N ALA A 308 4.63 13.50 12.04
CA ALA A 308 5.21 13.57 13.37
C ALA A 308 6.51 14.40 13.40
N MET A 309 7.32 14.36 12.35
CA MET A 309 8.49 15.24 12.20
C MET A 309 8.11 16.73 12.16
N GLN A 310 6.87 17.07 11.79
CA GLN A 310 6.31 18.43 11.88
C GLN A 310 5.61 18.71 13.22
N GLY A 311 5.75 17.84 14.22
CA GLY A 311 5.20 18.02 15.56
C GLY A 311 3.75 17.57 15.76
N GLN A 312 3.16 16.90 14.76
CA GLN A 312 1.78 16.42 14.85
C GLN A 312 1.66 15.17 15.74
N LYS A 313 0.50 14.99 16.39
CA LYS A 313 0.17 13.73 17.07
C LYS A 313 -0.19 12.68 16.01
N VAL A 314 0.56 11.58 15.96
CA VAL A 314 0.37 10.53 14.96
C VAL A 314 0.13 9.18 15.63
N ALA A 315 -0.80 8.41 15.08
CA ALA A 315 -0.96 6.99 15.35
C ALA A 315 -1.04 6.22 14.03
N VAL A 316 -0.55 4.98 14.03
CA VAL A 316 -0.65 4.08 12.88
C VAL A 316 -1.61 2.94 13.19
N THR A 317 -2.58 2.74 12.31
CA THR A 317 -3.52 1.62 12.34
C THR A 317 -3.35 0.81 11.07
N ALA A 318 -2.85 -0.41 11.22
CA ALA A 318 -2.45 -1.27 10.13
C ALA A 318 -3.41 -2.45 9.92
N ILE A 319 -3.57 -2.88 8.67
CA ILE A 319 -4.31 -4.10 8.32
C ILE A 319 -3.31 -5.25 8.22
N PRO A 320 -3.44 -6.34 9.01
CA PRO A 320 -2.56 -7.50 8.90
C PRO A 320 -2.43 -8.02 7.45
N CYS A 321 -1.18 -8.12 6.98
CA CYS A 321 -0.84 -8.53 5.62
C CYS A 321 0.36 -9.50 5.67
N ARG A 322 0.20 -10.65 5.00
CA ARG A 322 1.32 -11.58 4.76
C ARG A 322 1.97 -11.27 3.43
N TYR A 323 3.27 -11.56 3.35
CA TYR A 323 4.04 -11.53 2.11
C TYR A 323 4.14 -10.12 1.49
N SER A 324 4.25 -9.09 2.34
CA SER A 324 4.47 -7.69 1.92
C SER A 324 5.60 -7.57 0.88
N HIS A 325 5.41 -6.65 -0.06
CA HIS A 325 6.26 -6.35 -1.21
C HIS A 325 6.40 -7.50 -2.22
N SER A 326 5.43 -8.43 -2.24
CA SER A 326 5.33 -9.50 -3.23
C SER A 326 4.11 -9.33 -4.15
N SER A 327 4.04 -10.14 -5.20
CA SER A 327 2.89 -10.17 -6.12
C SER A 327 1.64 -10.85 -5.53
N PHE A 328 1.74 -11.42 -4.32
CA PHE A 328 0.72 -12.25 -3.69
C PHE A 328 0.50 -11.87 -2.21
N GLU A 329 0.56 -10.57 -1.91
CA GLU A 329 0.19 -10.05 -0.59
C GLU A 329 -1.21 -10.54 -0.19
N THR A 330 -1.33 -10.94 1.07
CA THR A 330 -2.52 -11.64 1.56
C THR A 330 -3.08 -10.97 2.80
N ILE A 331 -4.34 -10.53 2.72
CA ILE A 331 -5.08 -9.91 3.83
C ILE A 331 -6.35 -10.70 4.17
N ASN A 332 -6.90 -10.45 5.35
CA ASN A 332 -8.20 -11.00 5.75
C ASN A 332 -9.30 -9.93 5.75
N LEU A 333 -10.41 -10.20 5.06
CA LEU A 333 -11.53 -9.26 4.92
C LEU A 333 -12.20 -8.88 6.26
N LYS A 334 -12.09 -9.74 7.27
CA LYS A 334 -12.60 -9.44 8.61
C LYS A 334 -11.78 -8.35 9.28
N ASP A 335 -10.46 -8.34 9.12
CA ASP A 335 -9.59 -7.32 9.70
C ASP A 335 -9.87 -5.96 9.08
N VAL A 336 -10.09 -5.92 7.77
CA VAL A 336 -10.46 -4.70 7.04
C VAL A 336 -11.75 -4.09 7.62
N GLU A 337 -12.82 -4.88 7.77
CA GLU A 337 -14.05 -4.35 8.39
C GLU A 337 -13.81 -3.90 9.84
N MET A 338 -13.10 -4.67 10.65
CA MET A 338 -12.81 -4.29 12.04
C MET A 338 -11.99 -2.99 12.11
N THR A 339 -11.10 -2.76 11.15
CA THR A 339 -10.34 -1.52 11.00
C THR A 339 -11.26 -0.34 10.71
N ILE A 340 -12.15 -0.49 9.71
CA ILE A 340 -13.13 0.55 9.37
C ILE A 340 -14.02 0.88 10.58
N GLN A 341 -14.55 -0.14 11.26
CA GLN A 341 -15.38 0.03 12.44
C GLN A 341 -14.64 0.75 13.57
N LEU A 342 -13.39 0.36 13.83
CA LEU A 342 -12.58 1.00 14.86
C LEU A 342 -12.36 2.48 14.54
N LEU A 343 -11.91 2.79 13.34
CA LEU A 343 -11.61 4.16 12.94
C LEU A 343 -12.87 5.04 12.89
N GLU A 344 -14.01 4.50 12.44
CA GLU A 344 -15.30 5.18 12.51
C GLU A 344 -15.65 5.57 13.95
N LYS A 345 -15.46 4.65 14.91
CA LYS A 345 -15.73 4.91 16.33
C LYS A 345 -14.75 5.89 16.96
N VAL A 346 -13.48 5.80 16.60
CA VAL A 346 -12.43 6.73 17.06
C VAL A 346 -12.76 8.16 16.62
N LEU A 347 -13.17 8.33 15.36
CA LEU A 347 -13.48 9.66 14.81
C LEU A 347 -14.77 10.25 15.40
N LEU A 348 -15.75 9.44 15.78
CA LEU A 348 -17.02 9.89 16.34
C LEU A 348 -17.01 10.09 17.88
N THR A 349 -15.86 9.91 18.54
CA THR A 349 -15.71 10.02 20.01
C THR A 349 -15.10 11.36 20.45
#